data_AF-A0A524FI08-F1
#
_entry.id   AF-A0A524FI08-F1
#
_cell.length_a   1.000
_cell.length_b   1.000
_cell.length_c   1.000
_cell.angle_alpha   90.00
_cell.angle_beta   90.00
_cell.angle_gamma   90.00
#
_symmetry.space_group_name_H-M   'P 1'
#
loop_
_entity.id
_entity.type
_entity.pdbx_description
1 polymer ?
#
loop_
_entity_poly.entity_id
_entity_poly.type
_entity_poly.pdbx_seq_one_letter_code
_entity_poly.pdbx_strand_id
1 'polypeptide(L)'
;MSNHKKKLSQNGKTKTKIDKKGLLIARDPVNKKDLAGAVVKKEDEIDTTFFLEALIEWLKSYSINYITIDFSERLEAGAKHFFTDDQILKGTFHASQLLTKGITKELIRLKDKMYANKIKEFLYIRQFSLSLEEENVMMKNITFQYPEPKIAWEIYLKLCEIFSANDLRKVETDLRQFLNGTMINRWKGGEVFKEKCEQFFPKRGLTQKAVAHFKRRVYRAWRGVIRGFRKEIEKQKSGFNDARFIVLKNPLTMKDYEKRTLRKSLKQFPWLRPIRQILVKYYYQFRVAPVKRAPLKFLLHLVTKETHPKLKSAITTLLKYEKHIFRFQVIQQENPALRDCKGIKVVNETSMRKVNRLFQTQMGMRTLDNLVMRTSHYLDCPIIVAPSVLE
;
A
#
# COMPACT_ATOMS: atom_id res chain seq x y z
N MET A 1 61.78 -2.01 -48.77
CA MET A 1 61.98 -3.45 -48.47
C MET A 1 61.26 -3.74 -47.15
N SER A 2 60.02 -4.26 -47.22
CA SER A 2 59.67 -5.68 -47.02
C SER A 2 59.96 -6.17 -45.59
N ASN A 3 58.94 -6.22 -44.73
CA ASN A 3 58.27 -7.43 -44.18
C ASN A 3 59.00 -8.00 -42.94
N HIS A 4 58.36 -8.49 -41.85
CA HIS A 4 57.02 -9.05 -41.68
C HIS A 4 56.70 -9.29 -40.17
N LYS A 5 55.43 -9.07 -39.79
CA LYS A 5 54.54 -9.91 -38.94
C LYS A 5 54.85 -10.27 -37.47
N LYS A 6 53.95 -9.81 -36.58
CA LYS A 6 53.05 -10.56 -35.63
C LYS A 6 52.85 -9.69 -34.37
N LYS A 7 51.67 -9.51 -33.76
CA LYS A 7 50.33 -10.07 -33.91
C LYS A 7 49.36 -9.11 -33.19
N LEU A 8 48.38 -8.59 -33.92
CA LEU A 8 47.09 -8.15 -33.36
C LEU A 8 46.17 -9.38 -33.39
N SER A 9 45.62 -9.79 -32.25
CA SER A 9 44.27 -10.38 -32.22
C SER A 9 43.64 -10.21 -30.83
N GLN A 10 42.77 -9.20 -30.76
CA GLN A 10 41.42 -9.29 -30.20
C GLN A 10 41.21 -10.20 -28.98
N ASN A 11 41.08 -9.59 -27.81
CA ASN A 11 40.16 -10.06 -26.77
C ASN A 11 39.58 -8.85 -26.03
N GLY A 12 38.90 -8.00 -26.79
CA GLY A 12 37.97 -7.02 -26.21
C GLY A 12 36.72 -7.76 -25.75
N LYS A 13 36.69 -8.24 -24.50
CA LYS A 13 35.44 -8.58 -23.83
C LYS A 13 34.67 -7.28 -23.61
N THR A 14 33.88 -6.88 -24.60
CA THR A 14 32.81 -5.89 -24.44
C THR A 14 31.88 -6.41 -23.34
N LYS A 15 32.00 -5.83 -22.15
CA LYS A 15 31.00 -5.98 -21.10
C LYS A 15 29.74 -5.29 -21.59
N THR A 16 28.86 -6.03 -22.28
CA THR A 16 27.49 -5.61 -22.54
C THR A 16 26.82 -5.38 -21.20
N LYS A 17 26.47 -4.11 -20.95
CA LYS A 17 25.65 -3.69 -19.82
C LYS A 17 24.33 -4.45 -19.95
N ILE A 18 24.00 -5.29 -18.96
CA ILE A 18 22.78 -6.10 -19.04
C ILE A 18 21.58 -5.18 -18.94
N ASP A 19 20.90 -4.98 -20.06
CA ASP A 19 19.51 -4.53 -20.06
C ASP A 19 18.69 -5.48 -19.19
N LYS A 20 17.76 -4.94 -18.40
CA LYS A 20 16.90 -5.75 -17.53
C LYS A 20 16.19 -6.82 -18.37
N LYS A 21 16.54 -8.08 -18.16
CA LYS A 21 15.89 -9.24 -18.78
C LYS A 21 14.74 -9.71 -17.88
N GLY A 22 13.61 -10.06 -18.47
CA GLY A 22 12.49 -10.74 -17.80
C GLY A 22 12.69 -12.26 -17.78
N LEU A 23 11.78 -12.96 -17.09
CA LEU A 23 11.81 -14.43 -17.00
C LEU A 23 10.37 -14.97 -17.00
N LEU A 24 10.03 -15.76 -18.02
CA LEU A 24 8.80 -16.55 -18.06
C LEU A 24 9.09 -17.96 -17.56
N ILE A 25 8.17 -18.55 -16.79
CA ILE A 25 8.31 -19.92 -16.26
C ILE A 25 6.99 -20.65 -16.40
N ALA A 26 7.03 -21.83 -17.01
CA ALA A 26 5.95 -22.78 -17.06
C ALA A 26 6.15 -23.83 -15.97
N ARG A 27 5.09 -24.15 -15.23
CA ARG A 27 5.12 -25.13 -14.15
C ARG A 27 3.88 -26.00 -14.21
N ASP A 28 4.08 -27.29 -14.01
CA ASP A 28 3.01 -28.24 -13.75
C ASP A 28 2.65 -28.21 -12.25
N PRO A 29 1.48 -27.67 -11.87
CA PRO A 29 1.05 -27.65 -10.49
C PRO A 29 0.69 -29.03 -9.93
N VAL A 30 0.30 -29.98 -10.78
CA VAL A 30 -0.15 -31.33 -10.42
C VAL A 30 1.05 -32.19 -10.03
N ASN A 31 2.02 -32.28 -10.93
CA ASN A 31 3.27 -33.03 -10.69
C ASN A 31 4.31 -32.22 -9.90
N LYS A 32 4.01 -30.96 -9.58
CA LYS A 32 4.87 -30.02 -8.85
C LYS A 32 6.23 -29.78 -9.52
N LYS A 33 6.31 -30.00 -10.84
CA LYS A 33 7.52 -29.92 -11.65
C LYS A 33 7.55 -28.61 -12.44
N ASP A 34 8.71 -27.95 -12.48
CA ASP A 34 8.93 -26.81 -13.35
C ASP A 34 9.21 -27.37 -14.77
N LEU A 35 8.48 -26.92 -15.79
CA LEU A 35 8.44 -27.54 -17.12
C LEU A 35 9.45 -26.90 -18.09
N ALA A 36 9.46 -25.57 -18.12
CA ALA A 36 10.37 -24.79 -18.94
C ALA A 36 10.47 -23.36 -18.38
N GLY A 37 11.53 -22.66 -18.77
CA GLY A 37 11.62 -21.21 -18.60
C GLY A 37 12.06 -20.52 -19.89
N ALA A 38 11.83 -19.21 -19.97
CA ALA A 38 12.37 -18.37 -21.03
C ALA A 38 12.95 -17.07 -20.47
N VAL A 39 14.19 -16.77 -20.84
CA VAL A 39 14.79 -15.46 -20.64
C VAL A 39 14.28 -14.55 -21.74
N VAL A 40 13.64 -13.45 -21.37
CA VAL A 40 12.96 -12.53 -22.28
C VAL A 40 13.41 -11.09 -22.06
N LYS A 41 13.08 -10.16 -22.96
CA LYS A 41 13.43 -8.75 -22.78
C LYS A 41 12.42 -8.01 -21.92
N LYS A 42 11.10 -8.16 -22.18
CA LYS A 42 10.07 -7.27 -21.58
C LYS A 42 8.80 -7.95 -21.07
N GLU A 43 8.67 -9.27 -21.21
CA GLU A 43 7.45 -10.02 -20.84
C GLU A 43 6.21 -9.40 -21.53
N ASP A 44 6.33 -9.18 -22.84
CA ASP A 44 5.26 -8.66 -23.70
C ASP A 44 4.55 -9.79 -24.46
N GLU A 45 3.62 -9.42 -25.34
CA GLU A 45 2.85 -10.38 -26.15
C GLU A 45 3.77 -11.26 -27.00
N ILE A 46 4.74 -10.67 -27.70
CA ILE A 46 5.66 -11.39 -28.60
C ILE A 46 6.49 -12.40 -27.82
N ASP A 47 7.12 -11.95 -26.72
CA ASP A 47 7.91 -12.80 -25.84
C ASP A 47 7.08 -13.97 -25.27
N THR A 48 5.80 -13.70 -24.95
CA THR A 48 4.88 -14.71 -24.42
C THR A 48 4.46 -15.71 -25.48
N THR A 49 4.11 -15.24 -26.69
CA THR A 49 3.73 -16.10 -27.82
C THR A 49 4.86 -17.05 -28.17
N PHE A 50 6.07 -16.52 -28.33
CA PHE A 50 7.27 -17.32 -28.61
C PHE A 50 7.52 -18.39 -27.52
N PHE A 51 7.39 -18.01 -26.25
CA PHE A 51 7.59 -18.96 -25.15
C PHE A 51 6.54 -20.08 -25.17
N LEU A 52 5.26 -19.75 -25.41
CA LEU A 52 4.18 -20.72 -25.44
C LEU A 52 4.26 -21.66 -26.66
N GLU A 53 4.65 -21.15 -27.82
CA GLU A 53 4.89 -21.95 -29.02
C GLU A 53 5.93 -23.04 -28.75
N ALA A 54 7.10 -22.64 -28.26
CA ALA A 54 8.18 -23.57 -27.93
C ALA A 54 7.79 -24.56 -26.81
N LEU A 55 7.04 -24.09 -25.79
CA LEU A 55 6.55 -24.94 -24.72
C LEU A 55 5.58 -26.01 -25.24
N ILE A 56 4.63 -25.64 -26.10
CA ILE A 56 3.66 -26.56 -26.70
C ILE A 56 4.37 -27.58 -27.58
N GLU A 57 5.37 -27.14 -28.36
CA GLU A 57 6.18 -28.04 -29.16
C GLU A 57 6.94 -29.06 -28.31
N TRP A 58 7.58 -28.63 -27.23
CA TRP A 58 8.30 -29.53 -26.33
C TRP A 58 7.39 -30.50 -25.59
N LEU A 59 6.17 -30.06 -25.30
CA LEU A 59 5.16 -30.84 -24.62
C LEU A 59 4.21 -31.52 -25.61
N LYS A 60 4.58 -31.73 -26.89
CA LYS A 60 3.72 -32.38 -27.91
C LYS A 60 3.05 -33.68 -27.44
N SER A 61 3.70 -34.46 -26.58
CA SER A 61 3.14 -35.69 -26.00
C SER A 61 2.11 -35.46 -24.87
N TYR A 62 2.02 -34.25 -24.35
CA TYR A 62 1.12 -33.81 -23.28
C TYR A 62 0.19 -32.70 -23.80
N SER A 63 -1.10 -32.99 -23.92
CA SER A 63 -2.07 -31.95 -24.25
C SER A 63 -2.19 -30.94 -23.08
N ILE A 64 -1.77 -29.70 -23.31
CA ILE A 64 -1.96 -28.61 -22.34
C ILE A 64 -3.42 -28.17 -22.42
N ASN A 65 -4.25 -28.64 -21.50
CA ASN A 65 -5.68 -28.34 -21.50
C ASN A 65 -5.98 -26.91 -21.02
N TYR A 66 -5.17 -26.40 -20.08
CA TYR A 66 -5.42 -25.14 -19.40
C TYR A 66 -4.12 -24.41 -19.05
N ILE A 67 -4.16 -23.08 -19.09
CA ILE A 67 -3.07 -22.22 -18.65
C ILE A 67 -3.56 -21.26 -17.56
N THR A 68 -2.75 -21.07 -16.51
CA THR A 68 -3.03 -20.06 -15.47
C THR A 68 -2.03 -18.92 -15.57
N ILE A 69 -2.54 -17.71 -15.82
CA ILE A 69 -1.75 -16.48 -15.88
C ILE A 69 -2.20 -15.47 -14.81
N ASP A 70 -1.44 -14.40 -14.64
CA ASP A 70 -1.85 -13.27 -13.81
C ASP A 70 -2.77 -12.29 -14.57
N PHE A 71 -2.96 -11.09 -14.04
CA PHE A 71 -3.82 -10.06 -14.65
C PHE A 71 -3.08 -9.18 -15.68
N SER A 72 -1.92 -9.60 -16.18
CA SER A 72 -1.22 -8.92 -17.25
C SER A 72 -1.97 -9.07 -18.57
N GLU A 73 -2.40 -7.94 -19.14
CA GLU A 73 -3.04 -7.90 -20.46
C GLU A 73 -2.08 -8.39 -21.56
N ARG A 74 -0.78 -8.14 -21.39
CA ARG A 74 0.26 -8.57 -22.34
C ARG A 74 0.44 -10.09 -22.36
N LEU A 75 0.46 -10.73 -21.18
CA LEU A 75 0.53 -12.19 -21.10
C LEU A 75 -0.75 -12.84 -21.61
N GLU A 76 -1.90 -12.20 -21.36
CA GLU A 76 -3.18 -12.67 -21.86
C GLU A 76 -3.26 -12.61 -23.39
N ALA A 77 -2.79 -11.52 -24.01
CA ALA A 77 -2.72 -11.42 -25.46
C ALA A 77 -1.86 -12.54 -26.07
N GLY A 78 -0.67 -12.79 -25.51
CA GLY A 78 0.19 -13.89 -25.95
C GLY A 78 -0.45 -15.27 -25.80
N ALA A 79 -1.12 -15.52 -24.67
CA ALA A 79 -1.82 -16.78 -24.43
C ALA A 79 -2.99 -17.04 -25.39
N LYS A 80 -3.68 -15.99 -25.84
CA LYS A 80 -4.84 -16.11 -26.74
C LYS A 80 -4.49 -16.55 -28.16
N HIS A 81 -3.21 -16.55 -28.54
CA HIS A 81 -2.76 -17.16 -29.79
C HIS A 81 -2.87 -18.68 -29.79
N PHE A 82 -2.86 -19.32 -28.61
CA PHE A 82 -2.84 -20.80 -28.49
C PHE A 82 -3.99 -21.38 -27.66
N PHE A 83 -4.60 -20.58 -26.78
CA PHE A 83 -5.64 -21.01 -25.84
C PHE A 83 -6.91 -20.19 -26.00
N THR A 84 -8.08 -20.84 -25.97
CA THR A 84 -9.36 -20.13 -25.94
C THR A 84 -9.59 -19.46 -24.59
N ASP A 85 -10.52 -18.51 -24.52
CA ASP A 85 -10.91 -17.84 -23.26
C ASP A 85 -11.32 -18.85 -22.17
N ASP A 86 -11.91 -19.99 -22.53
CA ASP A 86 -12.30 -21.03 -21.56
C ASP A 86 -11.11 -21.86 -21.04
N GLN A 87 -10.00 -21.88 -21.77
CA GLN A 87 -8.75 -22.55 -21.40
C GLN A 87 -7.82 -21.66 -20.55
N ILE A 88 -8.08 -20.35 -20.49
CA ILE A 88 -7.29 -19.39 -19.73
C ILE A 88 -7.87 -19.17 -18.33
N LEU A 89 -7.04 -19.33 -17.30
CA LEU A 89 -7.39 -19.06 -15.91
C LEU A 89 -6.61 -17.86 -15.37
N LYS A 90 -7.24 -17.15 -14.42
CA LYS A 90 -6.57 -16.12 -13.63
C LYS A 90 -6.19 -16.65 -12.26
N GLY A 91 -4.92 -16.52 -11.88
CA GLY A 91 -4.41 -17.06 -10.62
C GLY A 91 -5.11 -16.47 -9.39
N THR A 92 -5.68 -17.31 -8.52
CA THR A 92 -6.42 -16.84 -7.34
C THR A 92 -5.54 -16.12 -6.31
N PHE A 93 -4.24 -16.43 -6.29
CA PHE A 93 -3.23 -15.70 -5.53
C PHE A 93 -3.19 -14.24 -5.96
N HIS A 94 -3.01 -14.00 -7.26
CA HIS A 94 -2.98 -12.66 -7.84
C HIS A 94 -4.32 -11.95 -7.67
N ALA A 95 -5.44 -12.67 -7.74
CA ALA A 95 -6.77 -12.10 -7.50
C ALA A 95 -6.90 -11.58 -6.06
N SER A 96 -6.48 -12.40 -5.09
CA SER A 96 -6.47 -12.03 -3.67
C SER A 96 -5.50 -10.88 -3.38
N GLN A 97 -4.32 -10.89 -4.02
CA GLN A 97 -3.36 -9.80 -3.92
C GLN A 97 -3.88 -8.50 -4.54
N LEU A 98 -4.56 -8.57 -5.68
CA LEU A 98 -5.13 -7.42 -6.37
C LEU A 98 -6.14 -6.72 -5.46
N LEU A 99 -7.08 -7.49 -4.86
CA LEU A 99 -8.04 -6.96 -3.90
C LEU A 99 -7.34 -6.35 -2.67
N THR A 100 -6.45 -7.10 -2.02
CA THR A 100 -5.80 -6.66 -0.77
C THR A 100 -4.88 -5.46 -0.97
N LYS A 101 -4.16 -5.36 -2.10
CA LYS A 101 -3.39 -4.17 -2.49
C LYS A 101 -4.29 -2.97 -2.73
N GLY A 102 -5.44 -3.16 -3.39
CA GLY A 102 -6.46 -2.14 -3.56
C GLY A 102 -6.97 -1.61 -2.21
N ILE A 103 -7.40 -2.51 -1.31
CA ILE A 103 -7.89 -2.14 0.02
C ILE A 103 -6.78 -1.46 0.84
N THR A 104 -5.54 -1.94 0.75
CA THR A 104 -4.39 -1.31 1.43
C THR A 104 -4.23 0.16 1.04
N LYS A 105 -4.37 0.48 -0.25
CA LYS A 105 -4.28 1.87 -0.74
C LYS A 105 -5.43 2.72 -0.22
N GLU A 106 -6.64 2.17 -0.15
CA GLU A 106 -7.78 2.84 0.46
C GLU A 106 -7.58 3.08 1.97
N LEU A 107 -7.09 2.09 2.71
CA LEU A 107 -6.79 2.23 4.14
C LEU A 107 -5.68 3.25 4.41
N ILE A 108 -4.70 3.38 3.51
CA ILE A 108 -3.68 4.45 3.57
C ILE A 108 -4.34 5.82 3.36
N ARG A 109 -5.19 5.97 2.33
CA ARG A 109 -5.91 7.21 2.06
C ARG A 109 -6.75 7.64 3.26
N LEU A 110 -7.50 6.71 3.85
CA LEU A 110 -8.33 6.96 5.04
C LEU A 110 -7.48 7.35 6.26
N LYS A 111 -6.37 6.65 6.51
CA LYS A 111 -5.42 7.03 7.57
C LYS A 111 -4.89 8.45 7.39
N ASP A 112 -4.55 8.82 6.16
CA ASP A 112 -4.03 10.15 5.87
C ASP A 112 -5.11 11.22 6.08
N LYS A 113 -6.33 10.97 5.58
CA LYS A 113 -7.51 11.85 5.77
C LYS A 113 -7.94 11.97 7.22
N MET A 114 -7.93 10.89 8.00
CA MET A 114 -8.44 10.90 9.38
C MET A 114 -7.40 11.36 10.39
N TYR A 115 -6.12 11.08 10.16
CA TYR A 115 -5.08 11.26 11.17
C TYR A 115 -3.88 12.08 10.66
N ALA A 116 -3.24 11.64 9.58
CA ALA A 116 -1.92 12.19 9.22
C ALA A 116 -1.98 13.67 8.84
N ASN A 117 -2.98 14.08 8.06
CA ASN A 117 -3.13 15.47 7.63
C ASN A 117 -3.48 16.38 8.81
N LYS A 118 -4.38 15.94 9.71
CA LYS A 118 -4.70 16.69 10.93
C LYS A 118 -3.48 16.86 11.86
N ILE A 119 -2.63 15.83 11.99
CA ILE A 119 -1.36 15.93 12.73
C ILE A 119 -0.43 16.96 12.08
N LYS A 120 -0.33 16.98 10.74
CA LYS A 120 0.47 17.96 10.00
C LYS A 120 -0.01 19.39 10.25
N GLU A 121 -1.31 19.63 10.26
CA GLU A 121 -1.86 20.96 10.57
C GLU A 121 -1.49 21.42 11.98
N PHE A 122 -1.60 20.56 13.00
CA PHE A 122 -1.16 20.91 14.35
C PHE A 122 0.35 21.17 14.46
N LEU A 123 1.18 20.41 13.73
CA LEU A 123 2.62 20.66 13.65
C LEU A 123 2.92 22.00 13.00
N TYR A 124 2.22 22.30 11.91
CA TYR A 124 2.33 23.57 11.20
C TYR A 124 1.94 24.75 12.09
N ILE A 125 0.79 24.69 12.76
CA ILE A 125 0.34 25.72 13.72
C ILE A 125 1.42 25.98 14.77
N ARG A 126 1.98 24.92 15.37
CA ARG A 126 3.04 25.06 16.38
C ARG A 126 4.26 25.78 15.80
N GLN A 127 4.76 25.32 14.65
CA GLN A 127 5.98 25.86 14.07
C GLN A 127 5.78 27.31 13.61
N PHE A 128 4.65 27.60 12.98
CA PHE A 128 4.31 28.93 12.52
C PHE A 128 4.10 29.93 13.66
N SER A 129 3.44 29.52 14.76
CA SER A 129 3.30 30.37 15.96
C SER A 129 4.65 30.77 16.56
N LEU A 130 5.62 29.84 16.60
CA LEU A 130 6.96 30.13 17.10
C LEU A 130 7.68 31.14 16.19
N SER A 131 7.59 30.96 14.87
CA SER A 131 8.22 31.87 13.92
C SER A 131 7.62 33.29 13.96
N LEU A 132 6.32 33.43 14.23
CA LEU A 132 5.69 34.73 14.43
C LEU A 132 6.12 35.39 15.74
N GLU A 133 6.27 34.61 16.82
CA GLU A 133 6.74 35.12 18.12
C GLU A 133 8.21 35.58 18.07
N GLU A 134 9.00 35.03 17.17
CA GLU A 134 10.41 35.41 16.93
C GLU A 134 10.55 36.54 15.89
N GLU A 135 9.44 37.14 15.43
CA GLU A 135 9.40 38.19 14.38
C GLU A 135 10.04 37.80 13.04
N ASN A 136 10.33 36.51 12.86
CA ASN A 136 11.06 35.99 11.70
C ASN A 136 10.20 35.88 10.43
N VAL A 137 8.87 36.04 10.53
CA VAL A 137 7.94 35.80 9.42
C VAL A 137 6.72 36.72 9.50
N MET A 138 6.23 37.21 8.35
CA MET A 138 4.98 37.96 8.25
C MET A 138 3.75 37.07 8.45
N MET A 139 2.70 37.63 9.06
CA MET A 139 1.41 36.95 9.22
C MET A 139 0.77 36.67 7.85
N LYS A 140 0.39 35.42 7.61
CA LYS A 140 -0.26 34.97 6.37
C LYS A 140 -1.66 34.45 6.67
N ASN A 141 -2.58 34.64 5.73
CA ASN A 141 -3.89 33.99 5.77
C ASN A 141 -3.70 32.48 5.58
N ILE A 142 -3.91 31.73 6.67
CA ILE A 142 -3.81 30.27 6.66
C ILE A 142 -5.22 29.70 6.74
N THR A 143 -5.51 28.78 5.83
CA THR A 143 -6.75 28.01 5.85
C THR A 143 -6.46 26.59 6.33
N PHE A 144 -7.15 26.17 7.39
CA PHE A 144 -7.08 24.82 7.94
C PHE A 144 -8.28 24.00 7.48
N GLN A 145 -8.06 22.74 7.10
CA GLN A 145 -9.12 21.85 6.66
C GLN A 145 -9.88 21.25 7.85
N TYR A 146 -9.22 21.11 9.00
CA TYR A 146 -9.81 20.47 10.17
C TYR A 146 -10.32 21.50 11.19
N PRO A 147 -11.51 21.28 11.78
CA PRO A 147 -12.10 22.23 12.74
C PRO A 147 -11.20 22.52 13.95
N GLU A 148 -10.54 21.52 14.52
CA GLU A 148 -9.77 21.72 15.76
C GLU A 148 -8.47 22.52 15.55
N PRO A 149 -7.65 22.25 14.51
CA PRO A 149 -6.58 23.16 14.10
C PRO A 149 -7.09 24.58 13.81
N LYS A 150 -8.22 24.73 13.10
CA LYS A 150 -8.81 26.04 12.80
C LYS A 150 -9.12 26.84 14.07
N ILE A 151 -9.88 26.25 15.00
CA ILE A 151 -10.23 26.91 16.28
C ILE A 151 -8.98 27.23 17.09
N ALA A 152 -8.01 26.31 17.15
CA ALA A 152 -6.76 26.55 17.87
C ALA A 152 -5.97 27.73 17.28
N TRP A 153 -5.99 27.90 15.95
CA TRP A 153 -5.37 29.03 15.27
C TRP A 153 -6.09 30.34 15.54
N GLU A 154 -7.42 30.37 15.46
CA GLU A 154 -8.22 31.55 15.78
C GLU A 154 -7.99 32.02 17.23
N ILE A 155 -7.87 31.07 18.18
CA ILE A 155 -7.51 31.37 19.57
C ILE A 155 -6.13 32.04 19.64
N TYR A 156 -5.15 31.52 18.91
CA TYR A 156 -3.81 32.11 18.86
C TYR A 156 -3.85 33.54 18.30
N LEU A 157 -4.59 33.77 17.22
CA LEU A 157 -4.76 35.12 16.66
C LEU A 157 -5.38 36.08 17.68
N LYS A 158 -6.40 35.64 18.43
CA LYS A 158 -6.99 36.47 19.48
C LYS A 158 -6.01 36.77 20.62
N LEU A 159 -5.17 35.79 20.99
CA LEU A 159 -4.10 36.03 21.96
C LEU A 159 -3.08 37.04 21.44
N CYS A 160 -2.70 36.99 20.16
CA CYS A 160 -1.83 38.00 19.55
C CYS A 160 -2.44 39.40 19.63
N GLU A 161 -3.73 39.55 19.28
CA GLU A 161 -4.45 40.83 19.38
C GLU A 161 -4.43 41.37 20.81
N ILE A 162 -4.75 40.54 21.80
CA ILE A 162 -4.72 40.91 23.22
C ILE A 162 -3.32 41.38 23.64
N PHE A 163 -2.28 40.63 23.26
CA PHE A 163 -0.89 40.95 23.63
C PHE A 163 -0.23 42.04 22.78
N SER A 164 -0.94 42.60 21.80
CA SER A 164 -0.50 43.78 21.03
C SER A 164 -0.95 45.09 21.67
N ALA A 165 -1.79 45.07 22.71
CA ALA A 165 -2.21 46.27 23.42
C ALA A 165 -1.07 46.88 24.25
N ASN A 166 -0.92 48.20 24.18
CA ASN A 166 0.10 48.94 24.94
C ASN A 166 -0.24 49.06 26.45
N ASP A 167 -1.53 49.01 26.79
CA ASP A 167 -2.00 49.09 28.17
C ASP A 167 -2.08 47.70 28.84
N LEU A 168 -1.24 47.49 29.85
CA LEU A 168 -1.15 46.24 30.60
C LEU A 168 -2.43 45.88 31.36
N ARG A 169 -3.19 46.88 31.84
CA ARG A 169 -4.47 46.63 32.52
C ARG A 169 -5.52 46.13 31.53
N LYS A 170 -5.50 46.68 30.32
CA LYS A 170 -6.32 46.21 29.21
C LYS A 170 -5.94 44.78 28.79
N VAL A 171 -4.64 44.48 28.66
CA VAL A 171 -4.17 43.10 28.39
C VAL A 171 -4.73 42.11 29.41
N GLU A 172 -4.65 42.44 30.70
CA GLU A 172 -5.15 41.55 31.77
C GLU A 172 -6.67 41.36 31.68
N THR A 173 -7.40 42.46 31.51
CA THR A 173 -8.88 42.47 31.45
C THR A 173 -9.39 41.70 30.23
N ASP A 174 -8.85 42.00 29.05
CA ASP A 174 -9.23 41.37 27.78
C ASP A 174 -8.89 39.87 27.80
N LEU A 175 -7.75 39.49 28.39
CA LEU A 175 -7.40 38.07 28.54
C LEU A 175 -8.36 37.35 29.49
N ARG A 176 -8.71 37.93 30.65
CA ARG A 176 -9.69 37.34 31.58
C ARG A 176 -11.07 37.20 30.94
N GLN A 177 -11.50 38.20 30.18
CA GLN A 177 -12.76 38.14 29.44
C GLN A 177 -12.71 37.06 28.37
N PHE A 178 -11.61 36.98 27.61
CA PHE A 178 -11.41 35.97 26.58
C PHE A 178 -11.42 34.54 27.14
N LEU A 179 -10.75 34.31 28.27
CA LEU A 179 -10.70 33.00 28.95
C LEU A 179 -12.07 32.53 29.47
N ASN A 180 -12.99 33.46 29.74
CA ASN A 180 -14.38 33.16 30.11
C ASN A 180 -15.34 33.22 28.89
N GLY A 181 -14.82 33.53 27.71
CA GLY A 181 -15.59 33.71 26.49
C GLY A 181 -16.07 32.40 25.88
N THR A 182 -17.10 32.52 25.05
CA THR A 182 -17.75 31.39 24.36
C THR A 182 -16.78 30.57 23.49
N MET A 183 -15.77 31.21 22.91
CA MET A 183 -14.77 30.55 22.07
C MET A 183 -13.92 29.54 22.85
N ILE A 184 -13.48 29.91 24.05
CA ILE A 184 -12.72 29.03 24.94
C ILE A 184 -13.62 27.90 25.44
N ASN A 185 -14.83 28.21 25.89
CA ASN A 185 -15.77 27.21 26.41
C ASN A 185 -16.18 26.16 25.36
N ARG A 186 -16.21 26.53 24.07
CA ARG A 186 -16.50 25.62 22.95
C ARG A 186 -15.27 24.84 22.47
N TRP A 187 -14.07 25.31 22.79
CA TRP A 187 -12.86 24.61 22.40
C TRP A 187 -12.63 23.43 23.35
N LYS A 188 -12.43 22.23 22.80
CA LYS A 188 -12.22 20.99 23.59
C LYS A 188 -11.09 21.09 24.63
N GLY A 189 -10.18 22.04 24.47
CA GLY A 189 -9.02 22.26 25.33
C GLY A 189 -9.10 23.53 26.14
N GLY A 190 -10.25 24.21 26.10
CA GLY A 190 -10.52 25.48 26.74
C GLY A 190 -10.31 25.42 28.23
N GLU A 191 -10.95 24.47 28.92
CA GLU A 191 -10.79 24.30 30.37
C GLU A 191 -9.33 24.09 30.77
N VAL A 192 -8.63 23.16 30.11
CA VAL A 192 -7.20 22.90 30.38
C VAL A 192 -6.32 24.12 30.09
N PHE A 193 -6.68 24.92 29.09
CA PHE A 193 -5.98 26.16 28.78
C PHE A 193 -6.25 27.24 29.84
N LYS A 194 -7.53 27.42 30.20
CA LYS A 194 -8.02 28.36 31.20
C LYS A 194 -7.38 28.12 32.56
N GLU A 195 -7.45 26.90 33.08
CA GLU A 195 -6.83 26.52 34.36
C GLU A 195 -5.34 26.85 34.39
N LYS A 196 -4.62 26.59 33.29
CA LYS A 196 -3.18 26.92 33.18
C LYS A 196 -2.95 28.43 33.18
N CYS A 197 -3.76 29.18 32.43
CA CYS A 197 -3.64 30.62 32.36
C CYS A 197 -3.99 31.30 33.69
N GLU A 198 -4.99 30.81 34.42
CA GLU A 198 -5.38 31.30 35.74
C GLU A 198 -4.20 31.24 36.73
N GLN A 199 -3.42 30.16 36.71
CA GLN A 199 -2.21 30.00 37.52
C GLN A 199 -1.08 30.98 37.16
N PHE A 200 -1.16 31.67 36.03
CA PHE A 200 -0.12 32.56 35.56
C PHE A 200 -0.36 34.02 35.97
N PHE A 201 -1.61 34.38 36.32
CA PHE A 201 -1.93 35.78 36.65
C PHE A 201 -1.21 36.21 37.93
N PRO A 202 -0.51 37.36 37.91
CA PRO A 202 0.15 37.89 39.10
C PRO A 202 -0.86 38.46 40.11
N LYS A 203 -0.60 38.24 41.41
CA LYS A 203 -1.45 38.77 42.49
C LYS A 203 -1.54 40.30 42.53
N ARG A 204 -0.51 41.00 42.05
CA ARG A 204 -0.40 42.48 42.07
C ARG A 204 -0.54 43.11 40.67
N GLY A 205 -1.09 42.37 39.69
CA GLY A 205 -1.26 42.83 38.31
C GLY A 205 0.02 42.76 37.46
N LEU A 206 -0.12 42.92 36.14
CA LEU A 206 0.98 42.86 35.18
C LEU A 206 1.88 44.11 35.24
N THR A 207 3.20 43.91 35.19
CA THR A 207 4.21 44.98 35.09
C THR A 207 4.94 44.92 33.75
N GLN A 208 5.53 46.04 33.33
CA GLN A 208 6.30 46.13 32.08
C GLN A 208 7.44 45.10 32.02
N LYS A 209 8.12 44.85 33.15
CA LYS A 209 9.20 43.84 33.22
C LYS A 209 8.68 42.40 33.13
N ALA A 210 7.46 42.12 33.59
CA ALA A 210 6.91 40.77 33.69
C ALA A 210 6.05 40.35 32.49
N VAL A 211 5.52 41.30 31.70
CA VAL A 211 4.56 41.02 30.62
C VAL A 211 5.13 40.09 29.54
N ALA A 212 6.40 40.27 29.17
CA ALA A 212 7.06 39.42 28.17
C ALA A 212 7.12 37.95 28.63
N HIS A 213 7.43 37.72 29.91
CA HIS A 213 7.45 36.38 30.49
C HIS A 213 6.04 35.80 30.61
N PHE A 214 5.05 36.60 31.02
CA PHE A 214 3.65 36.20 31.08
C PHE A 214 3.11 35.77 29.70
N LYS A 215 3.32 36.59 28.66
CA LYS A 215 3.00 36.30 27.26
C LYS A 215 3.58 34.95 26.81
N ARG A 216 4.88 34.72 27.06
CA ARG A 216 5.55 33.44 26.75
C ARG A 216 4.92 32.25 27.47
N ARG A 217 4.50 32.40 28.74
CA ARG A 217 3.83 31.32 29.49
C ARG A 217 2.46 31.00 28.89
N VAL A 218 1.67 32.01 28.55
CA VAL A 218 0.34 31.83 27.93
C VAL A 218 0.46 31.11 26.59
N TYR A 219 1.34 31.55 25.69
CA TYR A 219 1.58 30.85 24.42
C TYR A 219 2.10 29.42 24.61
N ARG A 220 2.96 29.19 25.60
CA ARG A 220 3.42 27.83 25.96
C ARG A 220 2.28 26.95 26.46
N ALA A 221 1.33 27.49 27.23
CA ALA A 221 0.15 26.74 27.67
C ALA A 221 -0.76 26.37 26.49
N TRP A 222 -1.04 27.32 25.58
CA TRP A 222 -1.79 27.06 24.36
C TRP A 222 -1.12 25.98 23.50
N ARG A 223 0.20 26.09 23.26
CA ARG A 223 1.00 25.04 22.58
C ARG A 223 0.93 23.70 23.30
N GLY A 224 0.87 23.72 24.63
CA GLY A 224 0.72 22.53 25.46
C GLY A 224 -0.59 21.79 25.21
N VAL A 225 -1.70 22.53 25.03
CA VAL A 225 -3.03 21.97 24.75
C VAL A 225 -3.09 21.35 23.35
N ILE A 226 -2.65 22.07 22.30
CA ILE A 226 -2.62 21.51 20.94
C ILE A 226 -1.71 20.27 20.84
N ARG A 227 -0.61 20.24 21.61
CA ARG A 227 0.26 19.05 21.71
C ARG A 227 -0.48 17.86 22.31
N GLY A 228 -1.36 18.08 23.29
CA GLY A 228 -2.22 17.05 23.86
C GLY A 228 -3.13 16.41 22.81
N PHE A 229 -3.81 17.23 22.01
CA PHE A 229 -4.63 16.74 20.89
C PHE A 229 -3.82 15.97 19.87
N ARG A 230 -2.67 16.51 19.46
CA ARG A 230 -1.80 15.85 18.49
C ARG A 230 -1.38 14.46 18.99
N LYS A 231 -0.97 14.33 20.25
CA LYS A 231 -0.57 13.05 20.86
C LYS A 231 -1.70 12.01 20.84
N GLU A 232 -2.93 12.42 21.12
CA GLU A 232 -4.08 11.52 21.07
C GLU A 232 -4.31 11.00 19.64
N ILE A 233 -4.23 11.89 18.64
CA ILE A 233 -4.38 11.50 17.23
C ILE A 233 -3.21 10.62 16.77
N GLU A 234 -1.99 10.89 17.22
CA GLU A 234 -0.80 10.04 16.98
C GLU A 234 -0.99 8.63 17.54
N LYS A 235 -1.54 8.51 18.76
CA LYS A 235 -1.87 7.22 19.39
C LYS A 235 -2.91 6.45 18.58
N GLN A 236 -3.98 7.12 18.14
CA GLN A 236 -5.01 6.52 17.29
C GLN A 236 -4.45 6.06 15.94
N LYS A 237 -3.61 6.88 15.30
CA LYS A 237 -2.91 6.53 14.06
C LYS A 237 -2.01 5.31 14.24
N SER A 238 -1.29 5.22 15.35
CA SER A 238 -0.44 4.05 15.65
C SER A 238 -1.30 2.79 15.76
N GLY A 239 -2.35 2.81 16.58
CA GLY A 239 -3.26 1.67 16.70
C GLY A 239 -3.93 1.29 15.38
N PHE A 240 -4.22 2.27 14.52
CA PHE A 240 -4.76 2.01 13.19
C PHE A 240 -3.75 1.30 12.28
N ASN A 241 -2.47 1.67 12.32
CA ASN A 241 -1.44 0.99 11.51
C ASN A 241 -1.35 -0.49 11.85
N ASP A 242 -1.44 -0.85 13.13
CA ASP A 242 -1.45 -2.24 13.58
C ASP A 242 -2.71 -2.97 13.11
N ALA A 243 -3.87 -2.32 13.27
CA ALA A 243 -5.17 -2.84 12.84
C ALA A 243 -5.25 -3.08 11.32
N ARG A 244 -4.64 -2.20 10.51
CA ARG A 244 -4.65 -2.26 9.05
C ARG A 244 -4.11 -3.59 8.53
N PHE A 245 -3.03 -4.09 9.10
CA PHE A 245 -2.42 -5.35 8.64
C PHE A 245 -3.26 -6.57 9.03
N ILE A 246 -3.77 -6.60 10.26
CA ILE A 246 -4.52 -7.76 10.76
C ILE A 246 -5.87 -7.94 10.04
N VAL A 247 -6.53 -6.84 9.68
CA VAL A 247 -7.82 -6.87 8.96
C VAL A 247 -7.70 -7.52 7.59
N LEU A 248 -6.56 -7.36 6.92
CA LEU A 248 -6.31 -7.87 5.57
C LEU A 248 -5.79 -9.31 5.54
N LYS A 249 -5.46 -9.92 6.69
CA LYS A 249 -4.97 -11.30 6.71
C LYS A 249 -6.03 -12.28 6.20
N ASN A 250 -5.58 -13.27 5.43
CA ASN A 250 -6.45 -14.34 4.94
C ASN A 250 -7.09 -15.07 6.14
N PRO A 251 -8.43 -15.08 6.27
CA PRO A 251 -9.13 -15.74 7.37
C PRO A 251 -8.78 -17.22 7.54
N LEU A 252 -8.37 -17.88 6.45
CA LEU A 252 -8.07 -19.31 6.44
C LEU A 252 -6.71 -19.65 7.07
N THR A 253 -5.78 -18.68 7.11
CA THR A 253 -4.42 -18.89 7.62
C THR A 253 -4.14 -18.16 8.92
N MET A 254 -5.16 -17.53 9.51
CA MET A 254 -5.02 -16.79 10.76
C MET A 254 -4.83 -17.70 11.97
N LYS A 255 -3.76 -17.44 12.73
CA LYS A 255 -3.49 -18.09 14.03
C LYS A 255 -4.41 -17.54 15.13
N ASP A 256 -4.54 -18.24 16.26
CA ASP A 256 -5.49 -17.84 17.31
C ASP A 256 -5.14 -16.52 18.00
N TYR A 257 -3.85 -16.21 18.16
CA TYR A 257 -3.46 -14.88 18.63
C TYR A 257 -3.85 -13.79 17.63
N GLU A 258 -3.79 -14.05 16.32
CA GLU A 258 -4.17 -13.11 15.26
C GLU A 258 -5.67 -12.85 15.25
N LYS A 259 -6.48 -13.89 15.49
CA LYS A 259 -7.94 -13.76 15.66
C LYS A 259 -8.25 -12.89 16.88
N ARG A 260 -7.55 -13.08 18.01
CA ARG A 260 -7.69 -12.23 19.21
C ARG A 260 -7.30 -10.79 18.92
N THR A 261 -6.18 -10.55 18.23
CA THR A 261 -5.75 -9.21 17.83
C THR A 261 -6.77 -8.56 16.90
N LEU A 262 -7.29 -9.28 15.90
CA LEU A 262 -8.34 -8.78 15.01
C LEU A 262 -9.59 -8.33 15.79
N ARG A 263 -10.06 -9.14 16.76
CA ARG A 263 -11.21 -8.77 17.60
C ARG A 263 -10.96 -7.47 18.37
N LYS A 264 -9.77 -7.32 18.98
CA LYS A 264 -9.37 -6.08 19.65
C LYS A 264 -9.35 -4.90 18.67
N SER A 265 -8.74 -5.06 17.50
CA SER A 265 -8.70 -4.02 16.46
C SER A 265 -10.09 -3.63 15.95
N LEU A 266 -11.01 -4.58 15.76
CA LEU A 266 -12.39 -4.31 15.32
C LEU A 266 -13.29 -3.72 16.44
N LYS A 267 -12.89 -3.87 17.71
CA LYS A 267 -13.51 -3.15 18.83
C LYS A 267 -13.02 -1.71 18.86
N GLN A 268 -11.72 -1.48 18.66
CA GLN A 268 -11.12 -0.15 18.63
C GLN A 268 -11.52 0.65 17.37
N PHE A 269 -11.65 -0.01 16.22
CA PHE A 269 -12.00 0.60 14.94
C PHE A 269 -13.21 -0.12 14.30
N PRO A 270 -14.44 0.14 14.77
CA PRO A 270 -15.65 -0.56 14.29
C PRO A 270 -15.89 -0.44 12.79
N TRP A 271 -15.48 0.67 12.18
CA TRP A 271 -15.63 0.92 10.74
C TRP A 271 -14.78 -0.01 9.85
N LEU A 272 -13.83 -0.76 10.43
CA LEU A 272 -13.10 -1.82 9.71
C LEU A 272 -13.91 -3.12 9.58
N ARG A 273 -15.02 -3.28 10.33
CA ARG A 273 -15.84 -4.50 10.32
C ARG A 273 -16.45 -4.80 8.95
N PRO A 274 -17.07 -3.85 8.22
CA PRO A 274 -17.63 -4.12 6.89
C PRO A 274 -16.55 -4.58 5.90
N ILE A 275 -15.37 -3.94 5.93
CA ILE A 275 -14.23 -4.34 5.10
C ILE A 275 -13.82 -5.79 5.42
N ARG A 276 -13.73 -6.13 6.70
CA ARG A 276 -13.39 -7.48 7.13
C ARG A 276 -14.44 -8.50 6.70
N GLN A 277 -15.72 -8.21 6.84
CA GLN A 277 -16.81 -9.11 6.45
C GLN A 277 -16.77 -9.39 4.94
N ILE A 278 -16.57 -8.35 4.12
CA ILE A 278 -16.45 -8.49 2.67
C ILE A 278 -15.23 -9.34 2.31
N LEU A 279 -14.09 -9.13 2.98
CA LEU A 279 -12.88 -9.92 2.75
C LEU A 279 -13.09 -11.39 3.12
N VAL A 280 -13.75 -11.67 4.26
CA VAL A 280 -14.10 -13.04 4.65
C VAL A 280 -15.01 -13.70 3.63
N LYS A 281 -16.06 -12.99 3.18
CA LYS A 281 -16.97 -13.46 2.13
C LYS A 281 -16.23 -13.75 0.83
N TYR A 282 -15.28 -12.89 0.44
CA TYR A 282 -14.43 -13.09 -0.74
C TYR A 282 -13.61 -14.38 -0.65
N TYR A 283 -12.86 -14.58 0.45
CA TYR A 283 -12.06 -15.79 0.63
C TYR A 283 -12.91 -17.07 0.71
N TYR A 284 -14.14 -16.97 1.21
CA TYR A 284 -15.07 -18.08 1.26
C TYR A 284 -15.53 -18.53 -0.13
N GLN A 285 -15.58 -17.62 -1.13
CA GLN A 285 -16.01 -17.95 -2.50
C GLN A 285 -15.11 -19.02 -3.15
N PHE A 286 -13.83 -19.11 -2.77
CA PHE A 286 -12.91 -20.12 -3.28
C PHE A 286 -13.15 -21.54 -2.73
N ARG A 287 -14.01 -21.68 -1.70
CA ARG A 287 -14.30 -22.95 -1.02
C ARG A 287 -15.69 -23.50 -1.29
N VAL A 288 -16.61 -22.65 -1.72
CA VAL A 288 -17.98 -23.07 -2.05
C VAL A 288 -18.03 -23.69 -3.44
N ALA A 289 -18.95 -24.64 -3.63
CA ALA A 289 -19.22 -25.21 -4.96
C ALA A 289 -19.70 -24.10 -5.92
N PRO A 290 -19.41 -24.19 -7.23
CA PRO A 290 -19.80 -23.17 -8.21
C PRO A 290 -21.28 -22.78 -8.16
N VAL A 291 -22.19 -23.74 -7.94
CA VAL A 291 -23.64 -23.53 -7.84
C VAL A 291 -24.03 -22.67 -6.63
N LYS A 292 -23.26 -22.71 -5.54
CA LYS A 292 -23.50 -21.96 -4.29
C LYS A 292 -22.69 -20.66 -4.21
N ARG A 293 -21.89 -20.36 -5.23
CA ARG A 293 -21.00 -19.19 -5.26
C ARG A 293 -21.81 -17.92 -5.50
N ALA A 294 -21.60 -16.92 -4.65
CA ALA A 294 -22.16 -15.61 -4.88
C ALA A 294 -21.31 -14.84 -5.89
N PRO A 295 -21.93 -14.02 -6.78
CA PRO A 295 -21.19 -13.20 -7.71
C PRO A 295 -20.31 -12.17 -6.98
N LEU A 296 -19.15 -11.83 -7.53
CA LEU A 296 -18.22 -10.88 -6.91
C LEU A 296 -18.76 -9.44 -6.81
N LYS A 297 -19.96 -9.15 -7.35
CA LYS A 297 -20.64 -7.85 -7.26
C LYS A 297 -20.75 -7.30 -5.83
N PHE A 298 -20.76 -8.15 -4.79
CA PHE A 298 -20.75 -7.68 -3.40
C PHE A 298 -19.50 -6.86 -3.04
N LEU A 299 -18.39 -6.97 -3.79
CA LEU A 299 -17.19 -6.15 -3.60
C LEU A 299 -17.45 -4.66 -3.84
N LEU A 300 -18.48 -4.30 -4.63
CA LEU A 300 -18.86 -2.90 -4.89
C LEU A 300 -19.26 -2.14 -3.61
N HIS A 301 -19.63 -2.83 -2.53
CA HIS A 301 -19.86 -2.21 -1.22
C HIS A 301 -18.60 -1.58 -0.60
N LEU A 302 -17.41 -1.87 -1.13
CA LEU A 302 -16.16 -1.20 -0.75
C LEU A 302 -15.93 0.12 -1.52
N VAL A 303 -16.77 0.42 -2.51
CA VAL A 303 -16.59 1.55 -3.43
C VAL A 303 -17.61 2.65 -3.14
N THR A 304 -17.09 3.86 -2.98
CA THR A 304 -17.85 5.11 -2.92
C THR A 304 -17.27 6.10 -3.93
N LYS A 305 -17.89 7.28 -4.08
CA LYS A 305 -17.39 8.36 -4.93
C LYS A 305 -15.94 8.71 -4.61
N GLU A 306 -15.58 8.75 -3.32
CA GLU A 306 -14.25 9.12 -2.83
C GLU A 306 -13.22 7.97 -2.76
N THR A 307 -13.59 6.74 -3.07
CA THR A 307 -12.69 5.59 -2.96
C THR A 307 -11.45 5.73 -3.84
N HIS A 308 -10.31 5.30 -3.33
CA HIS A 308 -9.02 5.32 -4.02
C HIS A 308 -9.09 4.61 -5.40
N PRO A 309 -8.58 5.22 -6.50
CA PRO A 309 -8.66 4.65 -7.85
C PRO A 309 -8.14 3.22 -7.98
N LYS A 310 -7.04 2.88 -7.29
CA LYS A 310 -6.51 1.50 -7.25
C LYS A 310 -7.48 0.46 -6.68
N LEU A 311 -8.33 0.80 -5.71
CA LEU A 311 -9.35 -0.14 -5.21
C LEU A 311 -10.49 -0.29 -6.23
N LYS A 312 -10.93 0.83 -6.83
CA LYS A 312 -11.93 0.81 -7.92
C LYS A 312 -11.47 -0.07 -9.07
N SER A 313 -10.27 0.18 -9.59
CA SER A 313 -9.64 -0.61 -10.65
C SER A 313 -9.52 -2.08 -10.27
N ALA A 314 -9.02 -2.40 -9.07
CA ALA A 314 -8.93 -3.79 -8.60
C ALA A 314 -10.29 -4.50 -8.61
N ILE A 315 -11.34 -3.86 -8.11
CA ILE A 315 -12.69 -4.44 -8.09
C ILE A 315 -13.24 -4.61 -9.51
N THR A 316 -13.12 -3.60 -10.37
CA THR A 316 -13.54 -3.69 -11.77
C THR A 316 -12.85 -4.85 -12.48
N THR A 317 -11.54 -5.01 -12.31
CA THR A 317 -10.77 -6.11 -12.88
C THR A 317 -11.24 -7.47 -12.33
N LEU A 318 -11.48 -7.59 -11.03
CA LEU A 318 -11.98 -8.84 -10.44
C LEU A 318 -13.37 -9.22 -10.96
N LEU A 319 -14.25 -8.24 -11.16
CA LEU A 319 -15.57 -8.46 -11.76
C LEU A 319 -15.45 -8.89 -13.23
N LYS A 320 -14.60 -8.21 -14.02
CA LYS A 320 -14.34 -8.54 -15.43
C LYS A 320 -13.86 -9.98 -15.58
N TYR A 321 -12.93 -10.41 -14.73
CA TYR A 321 -12.30 -11.73 -14.82
C TYR A 321 -12.92 -12.78 -13.89
N GLU A 322 -14.11 -12.53 -13.34
CA GLU A 322 -14.73 -13.42 -12.35
C GLU A 322 -14.80 -14.88 -12.83
N LYS A 323 -15.25 -15.12 -14.06
CA LYS A 323 -15.31 -16.48 -14.63
C LYS A 323 -13.94 -17.15 -14.67
N HIS A 324 -12.92 -16.46 -15.16
CA HIS A 324 -11.54 -16.96 -15.29
C HIS A 324 -10.89 -17.23 -13.91
N ILE A 325 -11.24 -16.46 -12.88
CA ILE A 325 -10.72 -16.64 -11.51
C ILE A 325 -11.26 -17.92 -10.87
N PHE A 326 -12.53 -18.26 -11.11
CA PHE A 326 -13.19 -19.40 -10.47
C PHE A 326 -13.28 -20.65 -11.35
N ARG A 327 -12.81 -20.60 -12.59
CA ARG A 327 -12.79 -21.74 -13.53
C ARG A 327 -12.16 -22.98 -12.93
N PHE A 328 -11.13 -22.83 -12.10
CA PHE A 328 -10.48 -23.95 -11.41
C PHE A 328 -11.47 -24.82 -10.62
N GLN A 329 -12.57 -24.25 -10.11
CA GLN A 329 -13.58 -25.00 -9.36
C GLN A 329 -14.35 -25.96 -10.26
N VAL A 330 -14.63 -25.55 -11.50
CA VAL A 330 -15.28 -26.40 -12.52
C VAL A 330 -14.33 -27.54 -12.91
N ILE A 331 -13.08 -27.21 -13.22
CA ILE A 331 -12.04 -28.20 -13.56
C ILE A 331 -11.88 -29.25 -12.45
N GLN A 332 -11.90 -28.83 -11.19
CA GLN A 332 -11.82 -29.75 -10.04
C GLN A 332 -13.07 -30.61 -9.84
N GLN A 333 -14.25 -30.16 -10.30
CA GLN A 333 -15.46 -30.98 -10.27
C GLN A 333 -15.43 -32.04 -11.36
N GLU A 334 -14.96 -31.67 -12.56
CA GLU A 334 -14.79 -32.57 -13.69
C GLU A 334 -13.64 -33.57 -13.48
N ASN A 335 -12.62 -33.16 -12.72
CA ASN A 335 -11.43 -33.98 -12.43
C ASN A 335 -11.22 -34.11 -10.91
N PRO A 336 -11.93 -35.04 -10.22
CA PRO A 336 -11.87 -35.17 -8.76
C PRO A 336 -10.46 -35.43 -8.21
N ALA A 337 -9.58 -36.08 -8.96
CA ALA A 337 -8.17 -36.28 -8.61
C ALA A 337 -7.41 -34.96 -8.38
N LEU A 338 -7.88 -33.85 -8.97
CA LEU A 338 -7.28 -32.53 -8.87
C LEU A 338 -7.82 -31.71 -7.69
N ARG A 339 -8.78 -32.23 -6.91
CA ARG A 339 -9.46 -31.51 -5.82
C ARG A 339 -8.48 -30.99 -4.76
N ASP A 340 -7.49 -31.81 -4.40
CA ASP A 340 -6.46 -31.51 -3.40
C ASP A 340 -5.22 -30.82 -3.99
N CYS A 341 -5.17 -30.66 -5.31
CA CYS A 341 -4.09 -29.93 -5.97
C CYS A 341 -4.22 -28.43 -5.70
N LYS A 342 -3.51 -27.94 -4.68
CA LYS A 342 -3.44 -26.52 -4.33
C LYS A 342 -2.86 -25.66 -5.46
N GLY A 343 -2.01 -26.23 -6.32
CA GLY A 343 -1.35 -25.52 -7.41
C GLY A 343 -2.30 -25.10 -8.55
N ILE A 344 -3.44 -25.78 -8.70
CA ILE A 344 -4.51 -25.41 -9.64
C ILE A 344 -5.31 -24.22 -9.10
N LYS A 345 -5.44 -24.11 -7.78
CA LYS A 345 -6.09 -22.96 -7.14
C LYS A 345 -5.15 -21.76 -7.11
N VAL A 346 -3.91 -21.96 -6.68
CA VAL A 346 -2.98 -20.90 -6.28
C VAL A 346 -1.68 -21.12 -7.03
N VAL A 347 -1.17 -20.09 -7.73
CA VAL A 347 0.26 -20.06 -8.08
C VAL A 347 1.02 -20.14 -6.76
N ASN A 348 1.58 -21.31 -6.45
CA ASN A 348 2.06 -21.61 -5.11
C ASN A 348 3.08 -20.55 -4.69
N GLU A 349 2.95 -20.02 -3.46
CA GLU A 349 3.88 -19.06 -2.89
C GLU A 349 5.33 -19.58 -2.92
N THR A 350 5.53 -20.89 -2.83
CA THR A 350 6.83 -21.54 -3.03
C THR A 350 7.39 -21.31 -4.44
N SER A 351 6.55 -21.41 -5.48
CA SER A 351 6.91 -21.12 -6.86
C SER A 351 7.27 -19.64 -7.03
N MET A 352 6.49 -18.73 -6.42
CA MET A 352 6.80 -17.30 -6.43
C MET A 352 8.07 -16.94 -5.66
N ARG A 353 8.37 -17.62 -4.55
CA ARG A 353 9.64 -17.46 -3.83
C ARG A 353 10.82 -17.95 -4.66
N LYS A 354 10.66 -19.06 -5.38
CA LYS A 354 11.65 -19.55 -6.35
C LYS A 354 11.88 -18.52 -7.47
N VAL A 355 10.81 -18.00 -8.09
CA VAL A 355 10.87 -16.95 -9.13
C VAL A 355 11.55 -15.68 -8.60
N ASN A 356 11.19 -15.21 -7.41
CA ASN A 356 11.79 -14.01 -6.81
C ASN A 356 13.27 -14.21 -6.49
N ARG A 357 13.67 -15.40 -6.01
CA ARG A 357 15.08 -15.73 -5.77
C ARG A 357 15.85 -15.80 -7.09
N LEU A 358 15.24 -16.34 -8.15
CA LEU A 358 15.81 -16.33 -9.50
C LEU A 358 15.97 -14.91 -10.04
N PHE A 359 14.97 -14.04 -9.90
CA PHE A 359 15.04 -12.64 -10.28
C PHE A 359 16.16 -11.88 -9.53
N GLN A 360 16.30 -12.11 -8.22
CA GLN A 360 17.40 -11.54 -7.44
C GLN A 360 18.77 -12.09 -7.89
N THR A 361 18.83 -13.37 -8.23
CA THR A 361 20.03 -14.04 -8.73
C THR A 361 20.42 -13.51 -10.11
N GLN A 362 19.43 -13.27 -10.99
CA GLN A 362 19.57 -12.69 -12.32
C GLN A 362 20.15 -11.27 -12.28
N MET A 363 19.74 -10.45 -11.32
CA MET A 363 20.27 -9.09 -11.11
C MET A 363 21.77 -9.08 -10.73
N GLY A 364 22.34 -10.22 -10.31
CA GLY A 364 23.77 -10.38 -10.02
C GLY A 364 24.59 -11.02 -11.14
N MET A 365 23.98 -11.42 -12.25
CA MET A 365 24.68 -12.08 -13.35
C MET A 365 25.33 -11.08 -14.31
N ARG A 366 26.44 -11.48 -14.95
CA ARG A 366 27.21 -10.65 -15.88
C ARG A 366 27.10 -11.08 -17.35
N THR A 367 26.65 -12.31 -17.64
CA THR A 367 26.50 -12.84 -19.00
C THR A 367 25.20 -13.64 -19.13
N LEU A 368 24.70 -13.76 -20.37
CA LEU A 368 23.52 -14.56 -20.69
C LEU A 368 23.73 -16.04 -20.37
N ASP A 369 24.89 -16.61 -20.68
CA ASP A 369 25.20 -18.02 -20.40
C ASP A 369 25.14 -18.34 -18.91
N ASN A 370 25.66 -17.46 -18.07
CA ASN A 370 25.59 -17.62 -16.61
C ASN A 370 24.15 -17.55 -16.09
N LEU A 371 23.32 -16.71 -16.70
CA LEU A 371 21.90 -16.61 -16.38
C LEU A 371 21.16 -17.89 -16.77
N VAL A 372 21.35 -18.36 -18.00
CA VAL A 372 20.73 -19.59 -18.52
C VAL A 372 21.15 -20.80 -17.70
N MET A 373 22.46 -21.00 -17.50
CA MET A 373 23.02 -22.13 -16.74
C MET A 373 22.48 -22.18 -15.30
N ARG A 374 22.52 -21.05 -14.57
CA ARG A 374 22.05 -21.03 -13.17
C ARG A 374 20.54 -21.15 -13.06
N THR A 375 19.79 -20.56 -13.99
CA THR A 375 18.33 -20.68 -14.00
C THR A 375 17.90 -22.11 -14.29
N SER A 376 18.52 -22.76 -15.28
CA SER A 376 18.28 -24.17 -15.61
C SER A 376 18.64 -25.08 -14.44
N HIS A 377 19.81 -24.91 -13.82
CA HIS A 377 20.21 -25.69 -12.64
C HIS A 377 19.25 -25.49 -11.45
N TYR A 378 18.72 -24.28 -11.25
CA TYR A 378 17.85 -23.99 -10.12
C TYR A 378 16.40 -24.50 -10.33
N LEU A 379 15.92 -24.48 -11.57
CA LEU A 379 14.59 -24.95 -11.94
C LEU A 379 14.55 -26.44 -12.32
N ASP A 380 15.71 -27.03 -12.60
CA ASP A 380 15.86 -28.40 -13.12
C ASP A 380 15.00 -28.62 -14.39
N CYS A 381 15.06 -27.64 -15.30
CA CYS A 381 14.24 -27.62 -16.51
C CYS A 381 14.96 -26.89 -17.68
N PRO A 382 14.53 -27.12 -18.93
CA PRO A 382 15.07 -26.41 -20.09
C PRO A 382 14.75 -24.91 -20.05
N ILE A 383 15.71 -24.09 -20.49
CA ILE A 383 15.59 -22.63 -20.56
C ILE A 383 15.79 -22.18 -22.01
N ILE A 384 14.82 -21.44 -22.52
CA ILE A 384 14.88 -20.80 -23.84
C ILE A 384 15.41 -19.38 -23.70
N VAL A 385 16.14 -18.92 -24.71
CA VAL A 385 16.45 -17.50 -24.88
C VAL A 385 15.56 -16.95 -25.98
N ALA A 386 14.71 -15.98 -25.67
CA ALA A 386 13.86 -15.36 -26.67
C ALA A 386 14.68 -14.53 -27.67
N PRO A 387 14.27 -14.44 -28.95
CA PRO A 387 14.95 -13.65 -29.97
C PRO A 387 15.17 -12.19 -29.54
N SER A 388 14.21 -11.61 -28.82
CA SER A 388 14.27 -10.25 -28.25
C SER A 388 15.47 -9.99 -27.33
N VAL A 389 16.11 -11.03 -26.80
CA VAL A 389 17.29 -10.95 -25.94
C VAL A 389 18.61 -10.99 -26.74
N LEU A 390 18.56 -11.48 -27.98
CA LEU A 390 19.68 -11.56 -28.92
C LEU A 390 19.81 -10.29 -29.78
N GLU A 391 18.73 -9.50 -29.86
CA GLU A 391 18.65 -8.13 -30.41
C GLU A 391 19.04 -7.05 -29.40
#